data_AF-A0A7S1UPQ7-F1
#
_entry.id   AF-A0A7S1UPQ7-F1
#
_cell.length_a   1.000
_cell.length_b   1.000
_cell.length_c   1.000
_cell.angle_alpha   90.00
_cell.angle_beta   90.00
_cell.angle_gamma   90.00
#
_symmetry.space_group_name_H-M   'P 1'
#
loop_
_entity.id
_entity.type
_entity.pdbx_description
1 polymer ?
#
loop_
_entity_poly.entity_id
_entity_poly.type
_entity_poly.pdbx_seq_one_letter_code
_entity_poly.pdbx_strand_id
1 'polypeptide(L)'
;CEKQSQTIFKALSPGGLGEGNEEIVNPEVSREGPEMEIGAWRRLKIADWNALGSREQADVHVAMYVAAKKLEQQLEKQQMILGGQSRRLKEGYKICRELRGKIGALGGNVKTCVRARALQNGEKQDADFHVHVDRNKIDLTKTSKNIVDVREEKVSYQLDRVFGPSDGQDAVYEETTKPLVESV
;
A
#
# COMPACT_ATOMS: atom_id res chain seq x y z
N CYS A 1 27.56 14.47 -31.59
CA CYS A 1 27.81 13.97 -30.23
C CYS A 1 27.18 14.92 -29.23
N GLU A 2 26.40 14.35 -28.33
CA GLU A 2 25.41 14.99 -27.47
C GLU A 2 26.01 15.98 -26.48
N LYS A 3 25.25 17.05 -26.23
CA LYS A 3 25.40 17.95 -25.08
C LYS A 3 24.65 17.35 -23.91
N GLN A 4 25.25 17.31 -22.72
CA GLN A 4 24.50 17.36 -21.46
C GLN A 4 25.16 18.35 -20.50
N SER A 5 24.54 19.52 -20.40
CA SER A 5 24.63 20.42 -19.25
C SER A 5 23.73 19.87 -18.15
N GLN A 6 24.20 19.78 -16.90
CA GLN A 6 23.32 20.00 -15.75
C GLN A 6 24.03 20.79 -14.65
N THR A 7 23.28 21.78 -14.21
CA THR A 7 23.62 22.94 -13.39
C THR A 7 23.34 22.62 -11.93
N ILE A 8 24.21 23.12 -11.07
CA ILE A 8 24.08 23.13 -9.61
C ILE A 8 22.97 24.12 -9.21
N PHE A 9 21.99 23.70 -8.39
CA PHE A 9 21.28 24.63 -7.50
C PHE A 9 21.06 24.02 -6.11
N LYS A 10 21.61 24.74 -5.13
CA LYS A 10 21.41 24.60 -3.68
C LYS A 10 19.93 24.78 -3.33
N ALA A 11 19.40 23.88 -2.50
CA ALA A 11 18.25 24.17 -1.66
C ALA A 11 18.75 24.55 -0.26
N LEU A 12 18.47 25.78 0.14
CA LEU A 12 18.62 26.30 1.50
C LEU A 12 17.45 25.78 2.36
N SER A 13 17.77 25.27 3.54
CA SER A 13 16.81 24.93 4.61
C SER A 13 16.14 26.18 5.18
N PRO A 14 15.02 26.00 5.90
CA PRO A 14 14.99 26.60 7.25
C PRO A 14 14.34 25.70 8.32
N GLY A 15 14.98 25.68 9.50
CA GLY A 15 14.41 25.37 10.83
C GLY A 15 13.95 23.93 11.03
N GLY A 16 14.67 23.05 11.71
CA GLY A 16 15.31 23.24 13.02
C GLY A 16 14.47 22.47 14.03
N LEU A 17 14.98 21.32 14.52
CA LEU A 17 14.61 20.66 15.77
C LEU A 17 15.48 19.40 15.95
N GLY A 18 16.14 19.30 17.10
CA GLY A 18 16.53 18.03 17.71
C GLY A 18 17.83 17.41 17.23
N GLU A 19 18.91 17.64 17.99
CA GLU A 19 20.02 16.70 18.09
C GLU A 19 19.47 15.33 18.52
N GLY A 20 19.51 14.37 17.60
CA GLY A 20 19.30 12.97 17.88
C GLY A 20 20.38 12.22 17.12
N ASN A 21 21.36 11.68 17.86
CA ASN A 21 22.35 10.76 17.32
C ASN A 21 21.61 9.59 16.64
N GLU A 22 21.50 9.63 15.31
CA GLU A 22 21.30 8.40 14.55
C GLU A 22 22.63 7.68 14.54
N GLU A 23 22.87 6.97 15.64
CA GLU A 23 23.75 5.83 15.68
C GLU A 23 23.36 4.95 14.49
N ILE A 24 24.27 4.83 13.51
CA ILE A 24 24.16 3.87 12.43
C ILE A 24 24.14 2.52 13.13
N VAL A 25 22.94 1.99 13.37
CA VAL A 25 22.72 0.64 13.84
C VAL A 25 23.24 -0.25 12.72
N ASN A 26 24.52 -0.61 12.84
CA ASN A 26 25.05 -1.80 12.19
C ASN A 26 24.01 -2.89 12.42
N PRO A 27 23.51 -3.57 11.37
CA PRO A 27 22.67 -4.72 11.61
C PRO A 27 23.55 -5.71 12.36
N GLU A 28 23.32 -5.83 13.68
CA GLU A 28 23.85 -6.93 14.46
C GLU A 28 23.47 -8.17 13.68
N VAL A 29 24.50 -8.80 13.11
CA VAL A 29 24.40 -10.15 12.57
C VAL A 29 24.03 -11.01 13.75
N SER A 30 22.72 -11.13 13.98
CA SER A 30 22.15 -11.97 15.02
C SER A 30 22.71 -13.36 14.78
N ARG A 31 23.67 -13.76 15.60
CA ARG A 31 24.32 -15.07 15.59
C ARG A 31 23.33 -16.12 16.12
N GLU A 32 22.15 -16.21 15.51
CA GLU A 32 21.30 -17.42 15.54
C GLU A 32 21.89 -18.44 14.55
N GLY A 33 23.17 -18.75 14.71
CA GLY A 33 23.97 -19.60 13.81
C GLY A 33 24.06 -21.06 14.26
N PRO A 34 24.34 -21.38 15.54
CA PRO A 34 24.70 -22.75 15.89
C PRO A 34 23.50 -23.67 16.14
N GLU A 35 22.41 -23.20 16.76
CA GLU A 35 21.30 -24.10 17.15
C GLU A 35 20.48 -24.60 15.95
N MET A 36 20.29 -23.75 14.94
CA MET A 36 19.58 -24.09 13.71
C MET A 36 20.37 -25.09 12.88
N GLU A 37 21.70 -24.89 12.78
CA GLU A 37 22.63 -25.83 12.15
C GLU A 37 22.71 -27.15 12.91
N ILE A 38 22.83 -27.15 14.25
CA ILE A 38 22.81 -28.35 15.08
C ILE A 38 21.50 -29.13 14.88
N GLY A 39 20.36 -28.44 14.82
CA GLY A 39 19.06 -29.04 14.55
C GLY A 39 18.94 -29.62 13.14
N ALA A 40 19.52 -28.96 12.14
CA ALA A 40 19.58 -29.44 10.76
C ALA A 40 20.43 -30.72 10.66
N TRP A 41 21.62 -30.72 11.27
CA TRP A 41 22.48 -31.90 11.38
C TRP A 41 21.81 -33.06 12.13
N ARG A 42 21.08 -32.80 13.21
CA ARG A 42 20.31 -33.83 13.92
C ARG A 42 19.21 -34.45 13.04
N ARG A 43 18.52 -33.65 12.23
CA ARG A 43 17.51 -34.14 11.28
C ARG A 43 18.14 -34.90 10.11
N LEU A 44 19.30 -34.46 9.64
CA LEU A 44 20.08 -35.18 8.63
C LEU A 44 20.57 -36.54 9.14
N LYS A 45 20.96 -36.63 10.42
CA LYS A 45 21.30 -37.92 11.05
C LYS A 45 20.11 -38.89 11.13
N ILE A 46 18.88 -38.38 11.11
CA ILE A 46 17.65 -39.19 11.06
C ILE A 46 17.34 -39.57 9.61
N ALA A 47 17.62 -38.69 8.64
CA ALA A 47 17.55 -38.96 7.21
C ALA A 47 18.87 -39.56 6.70
N ASP A 48 19.12 -40.82 7.07
CA ASP A 48 20.30 -41.64 6.78
C ASP A 48 21.41 -40.97 5.94
N TRP A 49 22.51 -40.63 6.63
CA TRP A 49 23.77 -40.16 6.07
C TRP A 49 24.29 -41.01 4.89
N ASN A 50 23.91 -42.29 4.88
CA ASN A 50 24.22 -43.27 3.83
C ASN A 50 23.57 -42.93 2.47
N ALA A 51 22.47 -42.16 2.46
CA ALA A 51 21.79 -41.75 1.23
C ALA A 51 22.47 -40.58 0.52
N LEU A 52 23.26 -39.77 1.24
CA LEU A 52 23.89 -38.55 0.72
C LEU A 52 25.30 -38.78 0.21
N GLY A 53 25.88 -39.98 0.35
CA GLY A 53 27.10 -40.44 -0.33
C GLY A 53 28.41 -39.68 -0.06
N SER A 54 28.37 -38.43 0.43
CA SER A 54 29.54 -37.61 0.75
C SER A 54 29.21 -36.53 1.80
N ARG A 55 30.26 -36.07 2.50
CA ARG A 55 30.16 -35.00 3.51
C ARG A 55 29.78 -33.65 2.89
N GLU A 56 30.25 -33.38 1.68
CA GLU A 56 29.94 -32.13 0.96
C GLU A 56 28.44 -32.03 0.63
N GLN A 57 27.79 -33.14 0.25
CA GLN A 57 26.34 -33.16 -0.01
C GLN A 57 25.53 -32.99 1.28
N ALA A 58 26.01 -33.54 2.40
CA ALA A 58 25.42 -33.33 3.71
C ALA A 58 25.50 -31.85 4.15
N ASP A 59 26.64 -31.20 3.94
CA ASP A 59 26.85 -29.78 4.25
C ASP A 59 25.90 -28.89 3.42
N VAL A 60 25.73 -29.17 2.12
CA VAL A 60 24.80 -28.45 1.25
C VAL A 60 23.36 -28.63 1.70
N HIS A 61 22.93 -29.84 2.06
CA HIS A 61 21.57 -30.10 2.51
C HIS A 61 21.26 -29.37 3.84
N VAL A 62 22.22 -29.35 4.76
CA VAL A 62 22.11 -28.57 6.00
C VAL A 62 22.03 -27.09 5.72
N ALA A 63 22.87 -26.56 4.83
CA ALA A 63 22.81 -25.16 4.43
C ALA A 63 21.46 -24.78 3.80
N MET A 64 20.92 -25.64 2.92
CA MET A 64 19.59 -25.46 2.33
C MET A 64 18.49 -25.47 3.39
N TYR A 65 18.55 -26.41 4.35
CA TYR A 65 17.58 -26.49 5.44
C TYR A 65 17.60 -25.23 6.31
N VAL A 66 18.79 -24.76 6.68
CA VAL A 66 18.97 -23.54 7.48
C VAL A 66 18.46 -22.32 6.71
N ALA A 67 18.75 -22.22 5.41
CA ALA A 67 18.23 -21.15 4.56
C ALA A 67 16.70 -21.19 4.46
N ALA A 68 16.10 -22.37 4.27
CA ALA A 68 14.65 -22.54 4.22
C ALA A 68 13.98 -22.13 5.53
N LYS A 69 14.55 -22.53 6.68
CA LYS A 69 14.03 -22.12 7.99
C LYS A 69 14.13 -20.62 8.24
N LYS A 70 15.22 -19.99 7.81
CA LYS A 70 15.35 -18.52 7.87
C LYS A 70 14.29 -17.82 7.02
N LEU A 71 13.98 -18.34 5.83
CA LEU A 71 12.93 -17.80 4.97
C LEU A 71 11.54 -17.94 5.61
N GLU A 72 11.24 -19.08 6.22
CA GLU A 72 9.98 -19.28 6.95
C GLU A 72 9.83 -18.29 8.12
N GLN A 73 10.89 -18.10 8.92
CA GLN A 73 10.89 -17.11 10.00
C GLN A 73 10.71 -15.68 9.48
N GLN A 74 11.33 -15.32 8.35
CA GLN A 74 11.13 -14.01 7.73
C GLN A 74 9.69 -13.84 7.24
N LEU A 75 9.09 -14.88 6.66
CA LEU A 75 7.70 -14.88 6.22
C LEU A 75 6.73 -14.66 7.39
N GLU A 76 6.93 -15.37 8.52
CA GLU A 76 6.13 -15.20 9.72
C GLU A 76 6.23 -13.77 10.28
N LYS A 77 7.45 -13.21 10.34
CA LYS A 77 7.66 -11.81 10.75
C LYS A 77 6.91 -10.84 9.84
N GLN A 78 6.99 -11.04 8.52
CA GLN A 78 6.28 -10.18 7.56
C GLN A 78 4.76 -10.31 7.70
N GLN A 79 4.22 -11.52 7.90
CA GLN A 79 2.79 -11.73 8.12
C GLN A 79 2.30 -11.02 9.38
N MET A 80 3.06 -11.07 10.47
CA MET A 80 2.75 -10.36 11.71
C MET A 80 2.76 -8.83 11.52
N ILE A 81 3.76 -8.30 10.80
CA ILE A 81 3.85 -6.87 10.49
C ILE A 81 2.66 -6.43 9.63
N LEU A 82 2.36 -7.17 8.56
CA LEU A 82 1.24 -6.88 7.67
C LEU A 82 -0.11 -6.96 8.40
N GLY A 83 -0.28 -7.94 9.28
CA GLY A 83 -1.47 -8.06 10.13
C GLY A 83 -1.64 -6.84 11.06
N GLY A 84 -0.55 -6.41 11.70
CA GLY A 84 -0.54 -5.23 12.56
C GLY A 84 -0.79 -3.93 11.79
N GLN A 85 -0.21 -3.77 10.60
CA GLN A 85 -0.48 -2.63 9.71
C GLN A 85 -1.92 -2.61 9.22
N SER A 86 -2.47 -3.77 8.82
CA SER A 86 -3.87 -3.90 8.38
C SER A 86 -4.85 -3.50 9.49
N ARG A 87 -4.59 -3.92 10.74
CA ARG A 87 -5.41 -3.52 11.89
C ARG A 87 -5.37 -2.00 12.13
N ARG A 88 -4.16 -1.41 12.19
CA ARG A 88 -3.98 0.03 12.36
C ARG A 88 -4.65 0.83 11.24
N LEU A 89 -4.57 0.35 10.01
CA LEU A 89 -5.21 0.98 8.86
C LEU A 89 -6.74 0.97 9.00
N LYS A 90 -7.34 -0.16 9.41
CA LYS A 90 -8.79 -0.27 9.66
C LYS A 90 -9.26 0.68 10.76
N GLU A 91 -8.52 0.75 11.87
CA GLU A 91 -8.81 1.69 12.97
C GLU A 91 -8.69 3.14 12.51
N GLY A 92 -7.64 3.48 11.75
CA GLY A 92 -7.45 4.80 11.15
C GLY A 92 -8.62 5.20 10.23
N TYR A 93 -9.08 4.28 9.37
CA TYR A 93 -10.25 4.52 8.52
C TYR A 93 -11.53 4.78 9.32
N LYS A 94 -11.74 4.06 10.43
CA LYS A 94 -12.88 4.29 11.33
C LYS A 94 -12.84 5.69 11.94
N ILE A 95 -11.69 6.09 12.47
CA ILE A 95 -11.49 7.44 13.05
C ILE A 95 -11.74 8.51 11.98
N CYS A 96 -11.20 8.33 10.77
CA CYS A 96 -11.41 9.28 9.67
C CYS A 96 -12.90 9.41 9.29
N ARG A 97 -13.66 8.31 9.36
CA ARG A 97 -15.11 8.32 9.10
C ARG A 97 -15.86 9.08 10.19
N GLU A 98 -15.56 8.82 11.46
CA GLU A 98 -16.19 9.51 12.59
C GLU A 98 -15.93 11.02 12.55
N LEU A 99 -14.67 11.42 12.32
CA LEU A 99 -14.30 12.83 12.19
C LEU A 99 -15.01 13.51 11.03
N ARG A 100 -15.16 12.82 9.89
CA ARG A 100 -15.91 13.33 8.75
C ARG A 100 -17.40 13.49 9.05
N GLY A 101 -17.99 12.55 9.78
CA GLY A 101 -19.36 12.67 10.26
C GLY A 101 -19.56 13.97 11.06
N LYS A 102 -18.65 14.25 11.99
CA LYS A 102 -18.63 15.47 12.81
C LYS A 102 -18.43 16.74 11.98
N ILE A 103 -17.45 16.75 11.06
CA ILE A 103 -17.20 17.88 10.16
C ILE A 103 -18.44 18.16 9.29
N GLY A 104 -19.06 17.11 8.74
CA GLY A 104 -20.27 17.24 7.93
C GLY A 104 -21.44 17.84 8.74
N ALA A 105 -21.60 17.47 10.00
CA ALA A 105 -22.61 18.08 10.87
C ALA A 105 -22.37 19.58 11.13
N LEU A 106 -21.12 20.04 11.06
CA LEU A 106 -20.75 21.45 11.23
C LEU A 106 -20.83 22.25 9.92
N GLY A 107 -20.56 21.61 8.77
CA GLY A 107 -20.47 22.26 7.45
C GLY A 107 -21.81 22.50 6.75
N GLY A 108 -22.90 21.88 7.22
CA GLY A 108 -24.24 22.03 6.67
C GLY A 108 -25.06 20.74 6.71
N ASN A 109 -26.39 20.86 6.80
CA ASN A 109 -27.29 19.71 6.92
C ASN A 109 -27.51 18.95 5.59
N VAL A 110 -27.14 19.55 4.45
CA VAL A 110 -27.28 18.95 3.12
C VAL A 110 -25.91 18.44 2.68
N LYS A 111 -25.81 17.14 2.42
CA LYS A 111 -24.58 16.50 1.94
C LYS A 111 -24.73 16.10 0.47
N THR A 112 -23.69 16.37 -0.31
CA THR A 112 -23.60 16.05 -1.73
C THR A 112 -22.58 14.93 -1.95
N CYS A 113 -23.06 13.80 -2.46
CA CYS A 113 -22.23 12.63 -2.73
C CYS A 113 -22.39 12.20 -4.19
N VAL A 114 -21.31 11.79 -4.84
CA VAL A 114 -21.33 11.21 -6.20
C VAL A 114 -20.76 9.82 -6.18
N ARG A 115 -21.31 8.93 -7.00
CA ARG A 115 -20.78 7.57 -7.21
C ARG A 115 -20.54 7.31 -8.68
N ALA A 116 -19.28 7.06 -9.04
CA ALA A 116 -18.91 6.50 -10.33
C ALA A 116 -19.14 4.99 -10.30
N ARG A 117 -19.98 4.48 -11.21
CA ARG A 117 -20.17 3.03 -11.37
C ARG A 117 -19.05 2.42 -12.20
N ALA A 118 -18.78 1.13 -11.98
CA ALA A 118 -17.94 0.36 -12.88
C ALA A 118 -18.61 0.19 -14.25
N LEU A 119 -17.77 -0.02 -15.27
CA LEU A 119 -18.20 -0.44 -16.60
C LEU A 119 -18.83 -1.83 -16.50
N GLN A 120 -19.97 -2.00 -17.14
CA GLN A 120 -20.64 -3.29 -17.23
C GLN A 120 -20.01 -4.16 -18.33
N ASN A 121 -20.26 -5.47 -18.27
CA ASN A 121 -19.76 -6.40 -19.26
C ASN A 121 -20.25 -5.99 -20.66
N GLY A 122 -19.31 -5.74 -21.57
CA GLY A 122 -19.59 -5.28 -22.93
C GLY A 122 -19.56 -3.75 -23.11
N GLU A 123 -19.55 -2.97 -22.03
CA GLU A 123 -19.27 -1.53 -22.10
C GLU A 123 -17.75 -1.32 -22.25
N LYS A 124 -17.36 -0.43 -23.17
CA LYS A 124 -15.97 0.02 -23.32
C LYS A 124 -15.85 1.43 -22.77
N GLN A 125 -14.74 1.72 -22.10
CA GLN A 125 -14.39 3.09 -21.78
C GLN A 125 -14.19 3.85 -23.08
N ASP A 126 -14.84 5.01 -23.21
CA ASP A 126 -14.51 5.94 -24.27
C ASP A 126 -13.07 6.43 -24.05
N ALA A 127 -12.19 6.20 -25.04
CA ALA A 127 -10.77 6.50 -24.93
C ALA A 127 -10.49 8.00 -24.76
N ASP A 128 -11.47 8.82 -25.16
CA ASP A 128 -11.40 10.27 -25.11
C ASP A 128 -11.95 10.83 -23.78
N PHE A 129 -12.52 10.00 -22.90
CA PHE A 129 -13.03 10.43 -21.59
C PHE A 129 -12.31 9.74 -20.43
N HIS A 130 -11.71 10.57 -19.57
CA HIS A 130 -11.05 10.14 -18.36
C HIS A 130 -11.76 10.70 -17.13
N VAL A 131 -12.05 9.81 -16.18
CA VAL A 131 -12.63 10.17 -14.90
C VAL A 131 -11.58 9.89 -13.83
N HIS A 132 -11.12 10.95 -13.16
CA HIS A 132 -10.25 10.82 -12.00
C HIS A 132 -11.08 11.06 -10.74
N VAL A 133 -11.11 10.03 -9.88
CA VAL A 133 -11.87 10.05 -8.63
C VAL A 133 -10.89 10.17 -7.47
N ASP A 134 -11.03 11.27 -6.74
CA ASP A 134 -10.45 11.46 -5.41
C ASP A 134 -11.59 11.54 -4.38
N ARG A 135 -11.26 11.40 -3.10
CA ARG A 135 -12.20 11.17 -2.01
C ARG A 135 -13.28 12.25 -1.87
N ASN A 136 -13.00 13.49 -2.25
CA ASN A 136 -13.91 14.64 -2.19
C ASN A 136 -13.93 15.45 -3.50
N LYS A 137 -13.32 14.92 -4.57
CA LYS A 137 -13.17 15.61 -5.84
C LYS A 137 -13.28 14.64 -6.99
N ILE A 138 -14.02 15.02 -8.02
CA ILE A 138 -14.07 14.28 -9.28
C ILE A 138 -13.68 15.20 -10.42
N ASP A 139 -12.69 14.74 -11.19
CA ASP A 139 -12.19 15.41 -12.38
C ASP A 139 -12.66 14.63 -13.60
N LEU A 140 -13.40 15.31 -14.48
CA LEU A 140 -13.82 14.80 -15.78
C LEU A 140 -12.95 15.48 -16.84
N THR A 141 -12.15 14.69 -17.54
CA THR A 141 -11.30 15.17 -18.63
C THR A 141 -11.79 14.57 -19.93
N LYS A 142 -12.05 15.42 -20.92
CA LYS A 142 -12.33 15.02 -22.29
C LYS A 142 -11.18 15.43 -23.19
N THR A 143 -10.56 14.47 -23.84
CA THR A 143 -9.50 14.69 -24.83
C THR A 143 -10.12 14.62 -26.21
N SER A 144 -10.12 15.74 -26.94
CA SER A 144 -10.56 15.75 -28.33
C SER A 144 -9.34 15.78 -29.25
N LYS A 145 -9.20 14.75 -30.10
CA LYS A 145 -8.17 14.71 -31.14
C LYS A 145 -8.79 15.17 -32.47
N ASN A 146 -8.59 16.43 -32.82
CA ASN A 146 -8.72 16.84 -34.21
C ASN A 146 -7.36 16.66 -34.89
N ILE A 147 -7.36 16.35 -36.19
CA ILE A 147 -6.19 15.98 -37.00
C ILE A 147 -5.03 17.02 -36.93
N VAL A 148 -5.31 18.22 -36.42
CA VAL A 148 -4.41 19.38 -36.38
C VAL A 148 -4.09 19.87 -34.95
N ASP A 149 -4.86 19.48 -33.94
CA ASP A 149 -4.72 20.01 -32.56
C ASP A 149 -5.31 19.04 -31.52
N VAL A 150 -4.61 18.85 -30.40
CA VAL A 150 -5.10 18.06 -29.25
C VAL A 150 -5.58 19.04 -28.19
N ARG A 151 -6.89 19.04 -27.92
CA ARG A 151 -7.49 19.88 -26.88
C ARG A 151 -8.01 19.02 -25.74
N GLU A 152 -7.57 19.36 -24.53
CA GLU A 152 -8.07 18.78 -23.28
C GLU A 152 -9.05 19.75 -22.62
N GLU A 153 -10.29 19.29 -22.43
CA GLU A 153 -11.28 19.97 -21.62
C GLU A 153 -11.36 19.28 -20.26
N LYS A 154 -11.10 20.02 -19.17
CA LYS A 154 -11.14 19.50 -17.81
C LYS A 154 -12.19 20.24 -16.99
N VAL A 155 -13.06 19.47 -16.32
CA VAL A 155 -14.04 19.97 -15.35
C VAL A 155 -13.83 19.29 -14.01
N SER A 156 -13.75 20.09 -12.94
CA SER A 156 -13.53 19.64 -11.57
C SER A 156 -14.74 19.93 -10.71
N TYR A 157 -15.23 18.93 -9.97
CA TYR A 157 -16.30 19.09 -8.98
C TYR A 157 -15.77 18.79 -7.58
N GLN A 158 -16.06 19.68 -6.63
CA GLN A 158 -15.77 19.50 -5.21
C GLN A 158 -17.05 19.09 -4.49
N LEU A 159 -17.00 17.98 -3.76
CA LEU A 159 -18.16 17.33 -3.14
C LEU A 159 -17.81 16.87 -1.71
N ASP A 160 -18.82 16.57 -0.89
CA ASP A 160 -18.59 16.03 0.45
C ASP A 160 -17.97 14.63 0.38
N ARG A 161 -18.40 13.85 -0.62
CA ARG A 161 -17.83 12.54 -0.90
C ARG A 161 -17.96 12.14 -2.37
N VAL A 162 -16.91 11.52 -2.89
CA VAL A 162 -16.97 10.76 -4.14
C VAL A 162 -16.67 9.29 -3.85
N PHE A 163 -17.44 8.40 -4.47
CA PHE A 163 -17.27 6.96 -4.45
C PHE A 163 -16.84 6.49 -5.84
N GLY A 164 -15.73 5.75 -5.91
CA GLY A 164 -15.21 5.20 -7.14
C GLY A 164 -15.86 3.87 -7.54
N PRO A 165 -15.50 3.34 -8.73
CA PRO A 165 -16.02 2.06 -9.22
C PRO A 165 -15.74 0.87 -8.31
N SER A 166 -14.63 0.91 -7.57
CA SER A 166 -14.20 -0.14 -6.64
C SER A 166 -14.85 -0.02 -5.26
N ASP A 167 -15.56 1.06 -4.97
CA ASP A 167 -16.24 1.23 -3.69
C ASP A 167 -17.51 0.36 -3.65
N GLY A 168 -17.49 -0.61 -2.73
CA GLY A 168 -18.60 -1.51 -2.45
C GLY A 168 -19.82 -0.78 -1.86
N GLN A 169 -20.97 -1.45 -1.90
CA GLN A 169 -22.20 -0.92 -1.30
C GLN A 169 -22.03 -0.66 0.21
N ASP A 170 -21.29 -1.50 0.91
CA ASP A 170 -21.02 -1.34 2.34
C ASP A 170 -20.27 -0.05 2.64
N ALA A 171 -19.33 0.35 1.77
CA ALA A 171 -18.59 1.60 1.93
C ALA A 171 -19.50 2.82 1.77
N VAL A 172 -20.44 2.77 0.82
CA VAL A 172 -21.45 3.81 0.63
C VAL A 172 -22.37 3.86 1.85
N TYR A 173 -22.93 2.72 2.25
CA TYR A 173 -23.83 2.63 3.39
C TYR A 173 -23.21 3.17 4.68
N GLU A 174 -21.99 2.74 4.99
CA GLU A 174 -21.28 3.15 6.21
C GLU A 174 -20.95 4.65 6.25
N GLU A 175 -20.72 5.29 5.11
CA GLU A 175 -20.33 6.71 5.06
C GLU A 175 -21.51 7.68 4.87
N THR A 176 -22.58 7.26 4.19
CA THR A 176 -23.73 8.14 3.93
C THR A 176 -24.95 7.75 4.76
N THR A 177 -25.39 6.50 4.64
CA THR A 177 -26.72 6.09 5.10
C THR A 177 -26.74 5.81 6.58
N LYS A 178 -25.76 5.07 7.09
CA LYS A 178 -25.69 4.70 8.51
C LYS A 178 -25.66 5.91 9.45
N PRO A 179 -24.82 6.95 9.24
CA PRO A 179 -24.84 8.13 10.09
C PRO A 179 -26.16 8.91 10.04
N LEU A 180 -26.86 8.89 8.90
CA LEU A 180 -28.18 9.53 8.77
C LEU A 180 -29.25 8.72 9.51
N VAL A 181 -29.25 7.40 9.37
CA VAL A 181 -30.19 6.50 10.08
C VAL A 181 -29.98 6.56 11.59
N GLU A 182 -28.73 6.57 12.06
CA GLU A 182 -28.40 6.69 13.49
C GLU A 182 -28.72 8.07 14.08
N SER A 183 -29.03 9.07 13.24
CA SER A 183 -29.40 10.43 13.67
C SER A 183 -30.90 10.69 13.77
N VAL A 184 -31.74 9.75 13.32
CA VAL A 184 -33.22 9.79 13.39
C VAL A 184 -33.70 9.09 14.65
#